data_AF-A0A081DBA8-F1
#
_entry.id   AF-A0A081DBA8-F1
#
_cell.length_a   1.000
_cell.length_b   1.000
_cell.length_c   1.000
_cell.angle_alpha   90.00
_cell.angle_beta   90.00
_cell.angle_gamma   90.00
#
_symmetry.space_group_name_H-M   'P 1'
#
loop_
_entity.id
_entity.type
_entity.pdbx_description
1 polymer ?
#
loop_
_entity_poly.entity_id
_entity_poly.type
_entity_poly.pdbx_seq_one_letter_code
_entity_poly.pdbx_strand_id
1 'polypeptide(L)'
;MTTLETLGVRDSLQFLRSPRLQERVFIKNLRYNHEILEPYIKQYAGKKIGGIHVTESGILAAAHLSGPGGVKRFFKTKGRKSNRDAYGSSVKTYMKRFGGYDLSEVIDY
;
A
#
# COMPACT_ATOMS: atom_id res chain seq x y z
N MET A 1 5.68 17.13 7.74
CA MET A 1 6.35 15.96 7.13
C MET A 1 5.38 15.29 6.17
N THR A 2 5.67 15.37 4.87
CA THR A 2 4.93 14.69 3.81
C THR A 2 5.53 13.31 3.53
N THR A 3 4.81 12.44 2.80
CA THR A 3 5.33 11.15 2.37
C THR A 3 6.62 11.28 1.55
N LEU A 4 6.71 12.30 0.66
CA LEU A 4 7.92 12.56 -0.12
C LEU A 4 9.12 12.90 0.78
N GLU A 5 8.93 13.75 1.78
CA GLU A 5 9.97 14.09 2.76
C GLU A 5 10.41 12.86 3.57
N THR A 6 9.46 12.03 4.03
CA THR A 6 9.75 10.75 4.72
C THR A 6 10.58 9.81 3.83
N LEU A 7 10.34 9.83 2.52
CA LEU A 7 11.07 9.00 1.56
C LEU A 7 12.37 9.66 1.06
N GLY A 8 12.74 10.84 1.57
CA GLY A 8 13.99 11.53 1.28
C GLY A 8 13.95 12.42 0.03
N VAL A 9 12.77 12.70 -0.52
CA VAL A 9 12.56 13.65 -1.62
C VAL A 9 12.36 15.04 -1.03
N ARG A 10 13.28 15.96 -1.34
CA ARG A 10 13.22 17.38 -0.91
C ARG A 10 12.79 18.33 -2.03
N ASP A 11 12.95 17.92 -3.29
CA ASP A 11 12.50 18.67 -4.47
C ASP A 11 11.36 17.91 -5.16
N SER A 12 10.14 18.39 -4.93
CA SER A 12 8.93 17.79 -5.52
C SER A 12 8.80 18.06 -7.01
N LEU A 13 9.33 19.18 -7.53
CA LEU A 13 9.28 19.50 -8.95
C LEU A 13 10.22 18.59 -9.75
N GLN A 14 11.41 18.33 -9.23
CA GLN A 14 12.32 17.34 -9.80
C GLN A 14 11.71 15.94 -9.79
N PHE A 15 11.07 15.54 -8.68
CA PHE A 15 10.34 14.29 -8.59
C PHE A 15 9.27 14.15 -9.68
N LEU A 16 8.42 15.17 -9.85
CA LEU A 16 7.35 15.15 -10.86
C LEU A 16 7.88 15.06 -12.30
N ARG A 17 9.10 15.54 -12.56
CA ARG A 17 9.71 15.56 -13.91
C ARG A 17 10.59 14.34 -14.21
N SER A 18 10.82 13.45 -13.25
CA SER A 18 11.76 12.34 -13.41
C SER A 18 11.08 10.99 -13.17
N PRO A 19 10.70 10.25 -14.24
CA PRO A 19 10.12 8.92 -14.12
C PRO A 19 11.01 7.95 -13.34
N ARG A 20 12.32 8.01 -13.56
CA ARG A 20 13.31 7.20 -12.81
C ARG A 20 13.29 7.48 -11.32
N LEU A 21 13.12 8.76 -10.93
CA LEU A 21 13.03 9.12 -9.51
C LEU A 21 11.68 8.68 -8.92
N GLN A 22 10.59 8.80 -9.68
CA GLN A 22 9.27 8.32 -9.25
C GLN A 22 9.27 6.82 -8.98
N GLU A 23 9.86 6.04 -9.87
CA GLU A 23 9.99 4.59 -9.71
C GLU A 23 10.82 4.22 -8.48
N ARG A 24 11.99 4.85 -8.30
CA ARG A 24 12.82 4.63 -7.10
C ARG A 24 12.06 4.93 -5.80
N VAL A 25 11.32 6.02 -5.78
CA VAL A 25 10.53 6.43 -4.60
C VAL A 25 9.33 5.51 -4.39
N PHE A 26 8.71 5.02 -5.47
CA PHE A 26 7.64 4.03 -5.41
C PHE A 26 8.11 2.73 -4.75
N ILE A 27 9.26 2.19 -5.18
CA ILE A 27 9.86 1.00 -4.56
C ILE A 27 10.21 1.25 -3.09
N LYS A 28 10.78 2.41 -2.76
CA LYS A 28 11.08 2.77 -1.36
C LYS A 28 9.81 2.85 -0.52
N ASN A 29 8.73 3.41 -1.07
CA ASN A 29 7.44 3.49 -0.39
C ASN A 29 6.81 2.10 -0.19
N LEU A 30 6.93 1.20 -1.16
CA LEU A 30 6.47 -0.18 -1.01
C LEU A 30 7.17 -0.88 0.15
N ARG A 31 8.51 -0.82 0.21
CA ARG A 31 9.31 -1.41 1.30
C ARG A 31 8.96 -0.80 2.66
N TYR A 32 8.88 0.52 2.74
CA TYR A 32 8.46 1.22 3.97
C TYR A 32 7.08 0.77 4.47
N ASN A 33 6.11 0.64 3.56
CA ASN A 33 4.77 0.15 3.92
C ASN A 33 4.79 -1.33 4.29
N HIS A 34 5.62 -2.14 3.62
CA HIS A 34 5.81 -3.55 3.93
C HIS A 34 6.29 -3.73 5.37
N GLU A 35 7.37 -3.05 5.78
CA GLU A 35 7.87 -3.10 7.16
C GLU A 35 6.80 -2.71 8.19
N ILE A 36 6.05 -1.64 7.94
CA ILE A 36 5.01 -1.15 8.87
C ILE A 36 3.81 -2.10 8.98
N LEU A 37 3.51 -2.82 7.89
CA LEU A 37 2.35 -3.69 7.77
C LEU A 37 2.70 -5.16 7.91
N GLU A 38 3.97 -5.52 8.12
CA GLU A 38 4.44 -6.90 8.28
C GLU A 38 3.61 -7.70 9.29
N PRO A 39 3.24 -7.17 10.48
CA PRO A 39 2.39 -7.91 11.42
C PRO A 39 0.99 -8.19 10.85
N TYR A 40 0.47 -7.29 10.03
CA TYR A 40 -0.85 -7.42 9.39
C TYR A 40 -0.77 -8.35 8.18
N ILE A 41 0.31 -8.33 7.41
CA ILE A 41 0.56 -9.27 6.32
C ILE A 41 0.58 -10.68 6.90
N LYS A 42 1.43 -10.94 7.90
CA LYS A 42 1.49 -12.23 8.61
C LYS A 42 0.14 -12.66 9.19
N GLN A 43 -0.61 -11.73 9.76
CA GLN A 43 -1.88 -12.04 10.40
C GLN A 43 -3.02 -12.29 9.40
N TYR A 44 -3.06 -11.61 8.26
CA TYR A 44 -4.26 -11.55 7.41
C TYR A 44 -4.08 -12.08 6.00
N ALA A 45 -2.86 -12.20 5.47
CA ALA A 45 -2.63 -12.81 4.16
C ALA A 45 -3.18 -14.25 4.13
N GLY A 46 -3.78 -14.63 3.00
CA GLY A 46 -4.45 -15.91 2.81
C GLY A 46 -5.88 -15.98 3.39
N LYS A 47 -6.32 -15.00 4.19
CA LYS A 47 -7.66 -15.00 4.80
C LYS A 47 -8.69 -14.29 3.92
N LYS A 48 -9.98 -14.56 4.18
CA LYS A 48 -11.08 -13.76 3.64
C LYS A 48 -11.53 -12.71 4.65
N ILE A 49 -11.39 -11.42 4.30
CA ILE A 49 -11.82 -10.29 5.13
C ILE A 49 -12.73 -9.38 4.30
N GLY A 50 -13.87 -8.97 4.85
CA GLY A 50 -14.81 -8.12 4.12
C GLY A 50 -15.30 -8.72 2.79
N GLY A 51 -15.26 -10.04 2.63
CA GLY A 51 -15.67 -10.74 1.40
C GLY A 51 -14.62 -10.77 0.28
N ILE A 52 -13.36 -10.42 0.55
CA ILE A 52 -12.26 -10.54 -0.42
C ILE A 52 -11.16 -11.44 0.14
N HIS A 53 -10.45 -12.14 -0.75
CA HIS A 53 -9.21 -12.82 -0.39
C HIS A 53 -8.11 -11.78 -0.22
N VAL A 54 -7.43 -11.82 0.92
CA VAL A 54 -6.37 -10.87 1.28
C VAL A 54 -5.03 -11.46 0.92
N THR A 55 -4.21 -10.68 0.21
CA THR A 55 -2.85 -11.05 -0.15
C THR A 55 -1.90 -9.92 0.21
N GLU A 56 -0.60 -10.22 0.26
CA GLU A 56 0.43 -9.22 0.53
C GLU A 56 0.43 -8.08 -0.49
N SER A 57 0.41 -8.39 -1.79
CA SER A 57 0.33 -7.39 -2.86
C SER A 57 -0.92 -6.52 -2.77
N GLY A 58 -2.06 -7.10 -2.41
CA GLY A 58 -3.28 -6.33 -2.16
C GLY A 58 -3.16 -5.39 -0.96
N ILE A 59 -2.50 -5.83 0.12
CA ILE A 59 -2.23 -5.01 1.31
C ILE A 59 -1.36 -3.80 0.95
N LEU A 60 -0.25 -4.02 0.25
CA LEU A 60 0.68 -2.96 -0.12
C LEU A 60 0.06 -1.96 -1.12
N ALA A 61 -0.70 -2.45 -2.10
CA ALA A 61 -1.43 -1.60 -3.02
C ALA A 61 -2.45 -0.70 -2.31
N ALA A 62 -3.18 -1.25 -1.33
CA ALA A 62 -4.13 -0.45 -0.55
C ALA A 62 -3.44 0.55 0.40
N ALA A 63 -2.23 0.23 0.86
CA ALA A 63 -1.38 1.16 1.60
C ALA A 63 -0.90 2.31 0.69
N HIS A 64 -0.58 2.04 -0.57
CA HIS A 64 -0.27 3.09 -1.55
C HIS A 64 -1.43 4.08 -1.70
N LEU A 65 -2.67 3.58 -1.76
CA LEU A 65 -3.88 4.42 -1.85
C LEU A 65 -4.13 5.28 -0.60
N SER A 66 -4.09 4.66 0.58
CA SER A 66 -4.69 5.22 1.79
C SER A 66 -3.75 5.34 2.99
N GLY A 67 -2.47 5.06 2.77
CA GLY A 67 -1.47 4.86 3.80
C GLY A 67 -1.68 3.60 4.64
N PRO A 68 -0.70 3.23 5.48
CA PRO A 68 -0.80 2.06 6.34
C PRO A 68 -1.93 2.21 7.38
N GLY A 69 -2.25 3.43 7.81
CA GLY A 69 -3.38 3.69 8.70
C GLY A 69 -4.74 3.33 8.09
N GLY A 70 -4.90 3.49 6.77
CA GLY A 70 -6.11 3.07 6.06
C GLY A 70 -6.29 1.56 6.03
N VAL A 71 -5.20 0.85 5.77
CA VAL A 71 -5.15 -0.63 5.83
C VAL A 71 -5.44 -1.16 7.23
N LYS A 72 -4.78 -0.60 8.26
CA LYS A 72 -5.00 -1.00 9.66
C LYS A 72 -6.47 -0.82 10.07
N ARG A 73 -7.11 0.27 9.65
CA ARG A 73 -8.55 0.51 9.91
C ARG A 73 -9.45 -0.47 9.16
N PHE A 74 -9.12 -0.84 7.93
CA PHE A 74 -9.85 -1.87 7.20
C PHE A 74 -9.85 -3.19 7.97
N PHE A 75 -8.68 -3.64 8.45
CA PHE A 75 -8.59 -4.87 9.25
C PHE A 75 -9.29 -4.76 10.61
N LYS A 76 -9.09 -3.66 11.34
CA LYS A 76 -9.77 -3.40 12.63
C LYS A 76 -11.29 -3.48 12.53
N THR A 77 -11.85 -3.13 11.37
CA THR A 77 -13.29 -3.13 11.14
C THR A 77 -13.78 -4.35 10.36
N LYS A 78 -12.94 -5.38 10.20
CA LYS A 78 -13.23 -6.59 9.42
C LYS A 78 -13.73 -6.27 8.00
N GLY A 79 -13.22 -5.19 7.42
CA GLY A 79 -13.57 -4.71 6.09
C GLY A 79 -14.83 -3.86 5.98
N ARG A 80 -15.48 -3.49 7.10
CA ARG A 80 -16.67 -2.62 7.09
C ARG A 80 -16.36 -1.15 6.79
N LYS A 81 -15.20 -0.64 7.23
CA LYS A 81 -14.77 0.73 6.95
C LYS A 81 -13.63 0.70 5.94
N SER A 82 -13.76 1.48 4.86
CA SER A 82 -12.68 1.77 3.92
C SER A 82 -12.71 3.24 3.56
N ASN A 83 -11.56 3.91 3.60
CA ASN A 83 -11.46 5.22 2.96
C ASN A 83 -11.65 5.07 1.45
N ARG A 84 -12.18 6.13 0.82
CA ARG A 84 -12.24 6.27 -0.62
C ARG A 84 -11.35 7.42 -1.07
N ASP A 85 -10.72 7.28 -2.22
CA ASP A 85 -10.07 8.40 -2.89
C ASP A 85 -11.10 9.31 -3.59
N ALA A 86 -10.61 10.38 -4.23
CA ALA A 86 -11.44 11.32 -4.97
C ALA A 86 -12.20 10.68 -6.16
N TYR A 87 -11.76 9.52 -6.62
CA TYR A 87 -12.38 8.75 -7.71
C TYR A 87 -13.30 7.63 -7.20
N GLY A 88 -13.51 7.54 -5.89
CA GLY A 88 -14.38 6.55 -5.25
C GLY A 88 -13.74 5.18 -5.02
N SER A 89 -12.46 4.98 -5.38
CA SER A 89 -11.75 3.73 -5.15
C SER A 89 -11.47 3.55 -3.67
N SER A 90 -11.65 2.34 -3.15
CA SER A 90 -11.49 2.03 -1.74
C SER A 90 -10.29 1.14 -1.44
N VAL A 91 -9.89 1.07 -0.16
CA VAL A 91 -8.94 0.05 0.35
C VAL A 91 -9.33 -1.35 -0.11
N LYS A 92 -10.62 -1.70 0.03
CA LYS A 92 -11.14 -3.00 -0.41
C LYS A 92 -11.00 -3.20 -1.92
N THR A 93 -11.27 -2.15 -2.70
CA THR A 93 -11.13 -2.17 -4.16
C THR A 93 -9.67 -2.46 -4.56
N TYR A 94 -8.72 -1.77 -3.94
CA TYR A 94 -7.29 -1.97 -4.22
C TYR A 94 -6.78 -3.33 -3.76
N MET A 95 -7.15 -3.77 -2.55
CA MET A 95 -6.80 -5.10 -2.06
C MET A 95 -7.28 -6.20 -3.03
N LYS A 96 -8.50 -6.08 -3.55
CA LYS A 96 -9.05 -7.05 -4.52
C LYS A 96 -8.36 -6.95 -5.88
N ARG A 97 -8.20 -5.73 -6.41
CA ARG A 97 -7.72 -5.50 -7.78
C ARG A 97 -6.25 -5.87 -7.95
N PHE A 98 -5.42 -5.60 -6.95
CA PHE A 98 -3.97 -5.75 -7.03
C PHE A 98 -3.45 -6.92 -6.18
N GLY A 99 -4.33 -7.87 -5.83
CA GLY A 99 -3.97 -8.98 -4.96
C GLY A 99 -3.16 -10.11 -5.62
N GLY A 100 -2.92 -10.04 -6.93
CA GLY A 100 -2.29 -11.12 -7.71
C GLY A 100 -0.86 -10.83 -8.17
N TYR A 101 -0.21 -9.78 -7.65
CA TYR A 101 1.16 -9.45 -8.06
C TYR A 101 2.18 -10.22 -7.23
N ASP A 102 3.23 -10.67 -7.91
CA ASP A 102 4.48 -11.16 -7.32
C ASP A 102 5.33 -9.97 -6.85
N LEU A 103 5.90 -10.10 -5.65
CA LEU A 103 6.66 -9.05 -4.97
C LEU A 103 8.11 -9.45 -4.69
N SER A 104 8.53 -10.65 -5.08
CA SER A 104 9.87 -11.20 -4.83
C SER A 104 10.99 -10.23 -5.25
N GLU A 105 10.88 -9.67 -6.45
CA GLU A 105 11.82 -8.69 -7.01
C GLU A 105 11.85 -7.32 -6.29
N VAL A 106 10.93 -7.07 -5.36
CA VAL A 106 10.77 -5.77 -4.69
C VAL A 106 11.05 -5.84 -3.19
N ILE A 107 10.64 -6.95 -2.54
CA ILE A 107 10.64 -7.10 -1.08
C ILE A 107 11.75 -8.05 -0.59
N ASP A 108 12.08 -9.13 -1.30
CA ASP A 108 12.88 -10.25 -0.79
C ASP A 108 14.39 -10.18 -1.10
N TYR A 109 15.01 -9.01 -0.99
CA TYR A 109 16.46 -8.84 -1.23
C TYR A 109 17.33 -9.42 -0.12
#